data_AF-A0A2I0IQY0-F1
#
_entry.id   AF-A0A2I0IQY0-F1
#
_cell.length_a   1.000
_cell.length_b   1.000
_cell.length_c   1.000
_cell.angle_alpha   90.00
_cell.angle_beta   90.00
_cell.angle_gamma   90.00
#
_symmetry.space_group_name_H-M   'P 1'
#
loop_
_entity.id
_entity.type
_entity.pdbx_description
1 polymer ?
#
loop_
_entity_poly.entity_id
_entity_poly.type
_entity_poly.pdbx_seq_one_letter_code
_entity_poly.pdbx_strand_id
1 'polypeptide(L)'
;MLVSNCLFRMGGAAILLSNRASDRRRSKYQLIHTVRTHKGAEDRSYGCVFQKEDETGRIGVSLSKDLMAVAGEALKANITTLGPLVLPLSEQLLFRLTLVARKAFKISIRPYIPNFKLAFEHFCIHAGGRAVLDELEKNLELTDWHMEPSRMTLFRFGNTSSSSLWYELAYSEAKGRIRKGNRTIQIAFGSGFKCNSAVWRALRTINPDKENPWMDEIHKFPVEVPRVTSIAT
;
A
#
# COMPACT_ATOMS: atom_id res chain seq x y z
N MET A 1 11.23 21.34 -9.64
CA MET A 1 10.64 20.06 -10.11
C MET A 1 11.63 18.88 -10.10
N LEU A 2 12.57 18.81 -9.14
CA LEU A 2 13.60 17.75 -9.15
C LEU A 2 13.14 16.45 -8.51
N VAL A 3 12.34 16.51 -7.43
CA VAL A 3 11.93 15.32 -6.66
C VAL A 3 11.10 14.34 -7.49
N SER A 4 10.19 14.83 -8.33
CA SER A 4 9.37 14.02 -9.23
C SER A 4 10.25 13.21 -10.20
N ASN A 5 11.30 13.83 -10.74
CA ASN A 5 12.25 13.18 -11.65
C ASN A 5 13.13 12.14 -10.94
N CYS A 6 13.34 12.26 -9.63
CA CYS A 6 14.06 11.27 -8.83
C CYS A 6 13.16 10.10 -8.39
N LEU A 7 11.86 10.32 -8.23
CA LEU A 7 10.91 9.32 -7.73
C LEU A 7 10.34 8.45 -8.86
N PHE A 8 9.83 9.08 -9.93
CA PHE A 8 9.04 8.39 -10.92
C PHE A 8 9.90 7.62 -11.95
N ARG A 9 9.45 6.42 -12.27
CA ARG A 9 9.99 5.56 -13.32
C ARG A 9 8.85 5.04 -14.19
N MET A 10 9.19 4.50 -15.36
CA MET A 10 8.21 3.88 -16.25
C MET A 10 7.96 2.43 -15.84
N GLY A 11 6.70 2.04 -15.82
CA GLY A 11 6.26 0.66 -15.55
C GLY A 11 4.85 0.43 -16.07
N GLY A 12 4.44 -0.83 -16.14
CA GLY A 12 3.12 -1.22 -16.63
C GLY A 12 2.71 -2.57 -16.05
N ALA A 13 1.41 -2.75 -15.87
CA ALA A 13 0.84 -4.01 -15.43
C ALA A 13 -0.52 -4.22 -16.11
N ALA A 14 -0.80 -5.46 -16.52
CA ALA A 14 -2.08 -5.86 -17.09
C ALA A 14 -2.68 -6.99 -16.25
N ILE A 15 -3.94 -6.83 -15.86
CA ILE A 15 -4.64 -7.75 -14.96
C ILE A 15 -5.95 -8.15 -15.59
N LEU A 16 -6.11 -9.46 -15.79
CA LEU A 16 -7.35 -10.04 -16.29
C LEU A 16 -8.25 -10.43 -15.13
N LEU A 17 -9.42 -9.81 -15.05
CA LEU A 17 -10.47 -10.12 -14.07
C LEU A 17 -11.63 -10.85 -14.75
N SER A 18 -12.25 -11.80 -14.04
CA SER A 18 -13.44 -12.50 -14.50
C SER A 18 -14.40 -12.70 -13.34
N ASN A 19 -15.69 -12.55 -13.62
CA ASN A 19 -16.79 -12.89 -12.72
C ASN A 19 -17.40 -14.27 -13.01
N ARG A 20 -16.88 -15.01 -14.01
CA ARG A 20 -17.41 -16.31 -14.41
C ARG A 20 -16.97 -17.40 -13.44
N ALA A 21 -17.92 -18.20 -12.97
CA ALA A 21 -17.63 -19.31 -12.05
C ALA A 21 -16.66 -20.35 -12.66
N SER A 22 -16.72 -20.58 -13.98
CA SER A 22 -15.84 -21.49 -14.71
C SER A 22 -14.37 -21.10 -14.65
N ASP A 23 -14.07 -19.80 -14.60
CA ASP A 23 -12.69 -19.29 -14.56
C ASP A 23 -12.04 -19.44 -13.17
N ARG A 24 -12.83 -19.68 -12.13
CA ARG A 24 -12.35 -19.75 -10.74
C ARG A 24 -11.23 -20.77 -10.54
N ARG A 25 -11.25 -21.90 -11.28
CA ARG A 25 -10.24 -22.97 -11.17
C ARG A 25 -8.86 -22.54 -11.69
N ARG A 26 -8.80 -21.60 -12.64
CA ARG A 26 -7.55 -21.11 -13.25
C ARG A 26 -7.05 -19.78 -12.66
N SER A 27 -7.93 -19.03 -11.99
CA SER A 27 -7.61 -17.75 -11.35
C SER A 27 -6.56 -17.87 -10.25
N LYS A 28 -5.64 -16.90 -10.17
CA LYS A 28 -4.65 -16.79 -9.08
C LYS A 28 -5.30 -16.30 -7.78
N TYR A 29 -6.09 -15.23 -7.90
CA TYR A 29 -6.69 -14.52 -6.78
C TYR A 29 -8.19 -14.32 -6.96
N GLN A 30 -8.88 -14.11 -5.85
CA GLN A 30 -10.23 -13.58 -5.79
C GLN A 30 -10.18 -12.21 -5.11
N LEU A 31 -10.75 -11.19 -5.74
CA LEU A 31 -11.01 -9.90 -5.09
C LEU A 31 -12.15 -10.08 -4.08
N ILE A 32 -11.90 -9.74 -2.82
CA ILE A 32 -12.86 -9.90 -1.73
C ILE A 32 -13.51 -8.56 -1.39
N HIS A 33 -12.70 -7.54 -1.14
CA HIS A 33 -13.17 -6.21 -0.77
C HIS A 33 -12.33 -5.12 -1.44
N THR A 34 -12.97 -3.99 -1.72
CA THR A 34 -12.32 -2.76 -2.11
C THR A 34 -12.89 -1.61 -1.29
N VAL A 35 -12.03 -0.77 -0.73
CA VAL A 35 -12.46 0.43 0.01
C VAL A 35 -11.73 1.63 -0.55
N ARG A 36 -12.50 2.65 -0.92
CA ARG A 36 -11.98 3.94 -1.39
C ARG A 36 -12.36 5.04 -0.41
N THR A 37 -11.35 5.78 0.01
CA THR A 37 -11.48 7.01 0.80
C THR A 37 -11.06 8.19 -0.06
N HIS A 38 -11.85 9.25 -0.04
CA HIS A 38 -11.61 10.46 -0.84
C HIS A 38 -11.70 11.69 0.07
N LYS A 39 -10.61 12.45 0.20
CA LYS A 39 -10.55 13.67 1.01
C LYS A 39 -10.49 14.95 0.18
N GLY A 40 -10.64 14.88 -1.14
CA GLY A 40 -10.49 16.04 -2.04
C GLY A 40 -11.52 17.15 -1.92
N ALA A 41 -12.48 17.04 -0.99
CA ALA A 41 -13.32 18.18 -0.60
C ALA A 41 -12.59 19.15 0.35
N GLU A 42 -11.47 18.72 0.96
CA GLU A 42 -10.61 19.57 1.79
C GLU A 42 -9.53 20.20 0.92
N ASP A 43 -9.35 21.53 1.00
CA ASP A 43 -8.40 22.27 0.15
C ASP A 43 -6.96 21.75 0.29
N ARG A 44 -6.54 21.43 1.53
CA ARG A 44 -5.22 20.85 1.80
C ARG A 44 -5.03 19.51 1.08
N SER A 45 -6.06 18.67 1.06
CA SER A 45 -6.05 17.37 0.41
C SER A 45 -6.12 17.51 -1.12
N TYR A 46 -6.93 18.44 -1.61
CA TYR A 46 -7.09 18.74 -3.03
C TYR A 46 -5.79 19.25 -3.64
N GLY A 47 -5.20 20.31 -3.06
CA GLY A 47 -3.97 20.94 -3.53
C GLY A 47 -2.69 20.16 -3.20
N CYS A 48 -2.80 18.98 -2.58
CA CYS A 48 -1.67 18.23 -2.05
C CYS A 48 -0.73 17.67 -3.14
N VAL A 49 -1.33 17.17 -4.22
CA VAL A 49 -0.63 16.61 -5.38
C VAL A 49 -1.31 17.14 -6.62
N PHE A 50 -0.60 17.99 -7.36
CA PHE A 50 -1.17 18.66 -8.53
C PHE A 50 -0.16 18.74 -9.67
N GLN A 51 -0.64 18.56 -10.89
CA GLN A 51 0.14 18.88 -12.08
C GLN A 51 0.12 20.40 -12.27
N LYS A 52 1.30 21.02 -12.36
CA LYS A 52 1.48 22.47 -12.52
C LYS A 52 2.67 22.76 -13.42
N GLU A 53 2.67 23.92 -14.04
CA GLU A 53 3.84 24.46 -14.75
C GLU A 53 4.79 25.14 -13.76
N ASP A 54 6.10 25.03 -14.01
CA ASP A 54 7.10 25.85 -13.33
C ASP A 54 7.23 27.24 -13.98
N GLU A 55 8.08 28.07 -13.41
CA GLU A 55 8.37 29.43 -13.90
C GLU A 55 8.91 29.46 -15.33
N THR A 56 9.39 28.32 -15.84
CA THR A 56 9.89 28.16 -17.22
C THR A 56 8.86 27.54 -18.17
N GLY A 57 7.62 27.38 -17.73
CA GLY A 57 6.52 26.79 -18.51
C GLY A 57 6.62 25.26 -18.65
N ARG A 58 7.48 24.58 -17.89
CA ARG A 58 7.60 23.12 -17.95
C ARG A 58 6.57 22.50 -17.03
N ILE A 59 5.76 21.60 -17.58
CA ILE A 59 4.76 20.86 -16.81
C ILE A 59 5.46 19.81 -15.94
N GLY A 60 5.11 19.77 -14.66
CA GLY A 60 5.54 18.75 -13.73
C GLY A 60 4.54 18.51 -12.60
N VAL A 61 4.95 17.72 -11.62
CA VAL A 61 4.13 17.40 -10.44
C VAL A 61 4.62 18.22 -9.25
N SER A 62 3.70 19.00 -8.68
CA SER A 62 3.86 19.71 -7.41
C SER A 62 3.38 18.82 -6.27
N LEU A 63 4.23 18.66 -5.25
CA LEU A 63 3.93 17.92 -4.02
C LEU A 63 3.96 18.91 -2.84
N SER A 64 2.84 19.03 -2.14
CA SER A 64 2.73 19.86 -0.93
C SER A 64 3.52 19.26 0.23
N LYS A 65 3.98 20.11 1.16
CA LYS A 65 4.58 19.68 2.44
C LYS A 65 3.58 18.92 3.32
N ASP A 66 2.28 19.14 3.10
CA ASP A 66 1.20 18.46 3.83
C ASP A 66 0.99 16.99 3.42
N LEU A 67 1.73 16.50 2.41
CA LEU A 67 1.52 15.18 1.82
C LEU A 67 1.48 14.04 2.84
N MET A 68 2.42 14.02 3.80
CA MET A 68 2.48 12.94 4.79
C MET A 68 1.29 13.00 5.75
N ALA A 69 0.90 14.20 6.21
CA ALA A 69 -0.22 14.36 7.14
C ALA A 69 -1.54 13.95 6.48
N VAL A 70 -1.80 14.43 5.27
CA VAL A 70 -3.01 14.08 4.51
C VAL A 70 -3.05 12.58 4.20
N ALA A 71 -1.89 11.97 3.88
CA ALA A 71 -1.80 10.54 3.67
C ALA A 71 -2.17 9.73 4.91
N GLY A 72 -1.63 10.09 6.07
CA GLY A 72 -1.94 9.44 7.35
C GLY A 72 -3.43 9.54 7.70
N GLU A 73 -4.04 10.71 7.51
CA GLU A 73 -5.47 10.89 7.75
C GLU A 73 -6.35 10.05 6.81
N ALA A 74 -6.04 10.05 5.51
CA ALA A 74 -6.76 9.28 4.51
C ALA A 74 -6.63 7.77 4.75
N LEU A 75 -5.43 7.31 5.11
CA LEU A 75 -5.19 5.93 5.52
C LEU A 75 -6.03 5.56 6.74
N LYS A 76 -5.98 6.38 7.81
CA LYS A 76 -6.72 6.11 9.05
C LYS A 76 -8.21 5.95 8.77
N ALA A 77 -8.78 6.82 7.95
CA ALA A 77 -10.18 6.72 7.52
C ALA A 77 -10.46 5.47 6.68
N ASN A 78 -9.56 5.13 5.75
CA ASN A 78 -9.68 3.92 4.92
C ASN A 78 -9.67 2.65 5.75
N ILE A 79 -8.72 2.55 6.68
CA ILE A 79 -8.50 1.38 7.53
C ILE A 79 -9.61 1.23 8.58
N THR A 80 -10.12 2.34 9.11
CA THR A 80 -11.31 2.33 9.98
C THR A 80 -12.53 1.75 9.25
N THR A 81 -12.66 2.05 7.95
CA THR A 81 -13.74 1.53 7.11
C THR A 81 -13.51 0.06 6.72
N LEU A 82 -12.26 -0.32 6.46
CA LEU A 82 -11.89 -1.67 6.07
C LEU A 82 -11.95 -2.67 7.24
N GLY A 83 -11.62 -2.23 8.46
CA GLY A 83 -11.51 -3.08 9.65
C GLY A 83 -12.68 -4.06 9.84
N PRO A 84 -13.94 -3.58 9.89
CA PRO A 84 -15.11 -4.45 10.05
C PRO A 84 -15.30 -5.52 8.96
N LEU A 85 -14.74 -5.32 7.76
CA LEU A 85 -14.87 -6.25 6.64
C LEU A 85 -13.84 -7.39 6.68
N VAL A 86 -12.70 -7.18 7.36
CA VAL A 86 -11.53 -8.05 7.21
C VAL A 86 -11.01 -8.62 8.52
N LEU A 87 -11.27 -7.94 9.64
CA LEU A 87 -10.77 -8.34 10.95
C LEU A 87 -11.68 -9.41 11.59
N PRO A 88 -11.09 -10.32 12.39
CA PRO A 88 -11.87 -11.23 13.23
C PRO A 88 -12.82 -10.48 14.17
N LEU A 89 -13.94 -11.12 14.56
CA LEU A 89 -14.94 -10.52 15.45
C LEU A 89 -14.36 -10.06 16.81
N SER A 90 -13.36 -10.76 17.33
CA SER A 90 -12.67 -10.39 18.58
C SER A 90 -12.01 -9.00 18.49
N GLU A 91 -11.30 -8.74 17.40
CA GLU A 91 -10.66 -7.45 17.10
C GLU A 91 -11.70 -6.35 16.90
N GLN A 92 -12.79 -6.66 16.19
CA GLN A 92 -13.88 -5.72 15.98
C GLN A 92 -14.55 -5.31 17.30
N LEU A 93 -14.75 -6.26 18.21
CA LEU A 93 -15.35 -6.00 19.52
C LEU A 93 -14.43 -5.10 20.36
N LEU A 94 -13.13 -5.40 20.42
CA LEU A 94 -12.14 -4.62 21.17
C LEU A 94 -12.05 -3.18 20.64
N PHE A 95 -12.01 -3.00 19.33
CA PHE A 95 -12.04 -1.68 18.70
C PHE A 95 -13.31 -0.90 19.02
N ARG A 96 -14.50 -1.53 18.89
CA ARG A 96 -15.79 -0.90 19.20
C ARG A 96 -15.90 -0.50 20.67
N LEU A 97 -15.51 -1.38 21.60
CA LEU A 97 -15.51 -1.09 23.03
C LEU A 97 -14.62 0.11 23.36
N THR A 98 -13.42 0.16 22.79
CA THR A 98 -12.48 1.27 22.99
C THR A 98 -13.02 2.59 22.42
N LEU A 99 -13.68 2.53 21.25
CA LEU A 99 -14.31 3.68 20.62
C LEU A 99 -15.47 4.23 21.48
N VAL A 100 -16.32 3.35 22.01
CA VAL A 100 -17.45 3.71 22.88
C VAL A 100 -16.96 4.26 24.22
N ALA A 101 -15.99 3.61 24.86
CA ALA A 101 -15.35 4.08 26.10
C ALA A 101 -14.81 5.51 25.96
N ARG A 102 -14.22 5.83 24.80
CA ARG A 102 -13.72 7.19 24.54
C ARG A 102 -14.84 8.18 24.22
N LYS A 103 -15.77 7.83 23.32
CA LYS A 103 -16.74 8.76 22.77
C LYS A 103 -17.93 9.01 23.71
N ALA A 104 -18.43 7.96 24.36
CA ALA A 104 -19.56 8.06 25.28
C ALA A 104 -19.14 8.34 26.73
N PHE A 105 -18.04 7.72 27.19
CA PHE A 105 -17.61 7.81 28.59
C PHE A 105 -16.44 8.79 28.83
N LYS A 106 -15.95 9.48 27.80
CA LYS A 106 -14.82 10.45 27.86
C LYS A 106 -13.56 9.90 28.57
N ILE A 107 -13.37 8.58 28.57
CA ILE A 107 -12.20 7.97 29.21
C ILE A 107 -10.97 8.21 28.33
N SER A 108 -9.89 8.74 28.91
CA SER A 108 -8.63 9.02 28.23
C SER A 108 -7.80 7.75 27.98
N ILE A 109 -8.35 6.81 27.20
CA ILE A 109 -7.65 5.57 26.77
C ILE A 109 -7.01 5.83 25.40
N ARG A 110 -5.78 5.35 25.16
CA ARG A 110 -5.14 5.43 23.83
C ARG A 110 -6.02 4.74 22.77
N PRO A 111 -6.11 5.27 21.52
CA PRO A 111 -6.94 4.64 20.50
C PRO A 111 -6.37 3.25 20.20
N TYR A 112 -7.20 2.22 20.25
CA TYR A 112 -6.78 0.88 19.84
C TYR A 112 -6.60 0.86 18.32
N ILE A 113 -5.40 0.47 17.86
CA ILE A 113 -5.10 0.25 16.46
C ILE A 113 -5.32 -1.25 16.21
N PRO A 114 -6.31 -1.65 15.40
CA PRO A 114 -6.55 -3.07 15.15
C PRO A 114 -5.34 -3.74 14.52
N ASN A 115 -5.09 -4.99 14.92
CA ASN A 115 -3.94 -5.71 14.41
C ASN A 115 -4.24 -6.29 13.01
N PHE A 116 -3.93 -5.52 11.97
CA PHE A 116 -4.14 -5.93 10.58
C PHE A 116 -3.30 -7.14 10.14
N LYS A 117 -2.25 -7.49 10.88
CA LYS A 117 -1.46 -8.72 10.65
C LYS A 117 -2.29 -9.99 10.88
N LEU A 118 -3.41 -9.90 11.61
CA LEU A 118 -4.36 -11.00 11.75
C LEU A 118 -5.30 -11.14 10.54
N ALA A 119 -5.50 -10.05 9.79
CA ALA A 119 -6.36 -10.01 8.61
C ALA A 119 -5.62 -10.34 7.32
N PHE A 120 -4.31 -10.09 7.26
CA PHE A 120 -3.52 -10.24 6.04
C PHE A 120 -2.17 -10.88 6.30
N GLU A 121 -1.83 -11.86 5.47
CA GLU A 121 -0.51 -12.48 5.48
C GLU A 121 0.48 -11.70 4.60
N HIS A 122 0.02 -10.89 3.64
CA HIS A 122 0.91 -10.12 2.74
C HIS A 122 0.43 -8.69 2.56
N PHE A 123 1.38 -7.76 2.48
CA PHE A 123 1.12 -6.33 2.31
C PHE A 123 1.84 -5.81 1.06
N CYS A 124 1.09 -5.14 0.20
CA CYS A 124 1.57 -4.38 -0.94
C CYS A 124 1.18 -2.92 -0.70
N ILE A 125 2.17 -2.09 -0.44
CA ILE A 125 1.99 -0.70 -0.07
C ILE A 125 2.65 0.17 -1.13
N HIS A 126 1.83 0.90 -1.89
CA HIS A 126 2.32 1.83 -2.87
C HIS A 126 3.12 2.95 -2.19
N ALA A 127 4.39 3.05 -2.57
CA ALA A 127 5.26 4.13 -2.13
C ALA A 127 5.27 5.28 -3.13
N GLY A 128 4.79 6.45 -2.71
CA GLY A 128 5.17 7.72 -3.34
C GLY A 128 6.68 7.96 -3.27
N GLY A 129 7.29 7.49 -2.17
CA GLY A 129 8.72 7.50 -1.85
C GLY A 129 8.94 6.85 -0.47
N ARG A 130 10.20 6.77 -0.02
CA ARG A 130 10.58 6.07 1.21
C ARG A 130 9.81 6.52 2.46
N ALA A 131 9.65 7.83 2.64
CA ALA A 131 8.96 8.40 3.81
C ALA A 131 7.52 7.90 3.97
N VAL A 132 6.83 7.64 2.85
CA VAL A 132 5.46 7.08 2.87
C VAL A 132 5.45 5.66 3.42
N LEU A 133 6.46 4.85 3.06
CA LEU A 133 6.61 3.49 3.59
C LEU A 133 6.93 3.50 5.08
N ASP A 134 7.85 4.36 5.51
CA ASP A 134 8.27 4.48 6.91
C ASP A 134 7.08 4.89 7.80
N GLU A 135 6.26 5.85 7.34
CA GLU A 135 5.06 6.29 8.05
C GLU A 135 4.00 5.18 8.13
N LEU A 136 3.85 4.38 7.07
CA LEU A 136 2.90 3.27 7.05
C LEU A 136 3.33 2.10 7.93
N GLU A 137 4.61 1.76 7.91
CA GLU A 137 5.19 0.74 8.79
C GLU A 137 4.90 1.07 10.25
N LYS A 138 5.12 2.33 10.64
CA LYS A 138 4.87 2.82 12.00
C LYS A 138 3.37 2.80 12.36
N ASN A 139 2.50 3.29 11.48
CA ASN A 139 1.07 3.41 11.77
C ASN A 139 0.34 2.06 11.83
N LEU A 140 0.87 1.04 11.14
CA LEU A 140 0.27 -0.30 11.08
C LEU A 140 1.06 -1.35 11.86
N GLU A 141 2.12 -0.93 12.55
CA GLU A 141 3.03 -1.81 13.30
C GLU A 141 3.48 -3.01 12.45
N LEU A 142 3.82 -2.73 11.19
CA LEU A 142 4.30 -3.74 10.25
C LEU A 142 5.77 -4.06 10.55
N THR A 143 6.17 -5.27 10.18
CA THR A 143 7.55 -5.74 10.34
C THR A 143 8.31 -5.56 9.01
N ASP A 144 9.64 -5.62 9.07
CA ASP A 144 10.49 -5.59 7.87
C ASP A 144 10.06 -6.64 6.83
N TRP A 145 9.64 -7.82 7.28
CA TRP A 145 9.15 -8.88 6.38
C TRP A 145 7.91 -8.45 5.57
N HIS A 146 6.98 -7.72 6.19
CA HIS A 146 5.80 -7.17 5.51
C HIS A 146 6.16 -6.01 4.58
N MET A 147 7.15 -5.20 4.96
CA MET A 147 7.57 -4.03 4.19
C MET A 147 8.52 -4.37 3.04
N GLU A 148 9.17 -5.54 3.10
CA GLU A 148 10.17 -5.99 2.13
C GLU A 148 9.68 -5.89 0.68
N PRO A 149 8.49 -6.39 0.28
CA PRO A 149 8.05 -6.28 -1.12
C PRO A 149 7.95 -4.83 -1.59
N SER A 150 7.45 -3.94 -0.73
CA SER A 150 7.27 -2.50 -1.04
C SER A 150 8.61 -1.78 -1.11
N ARG A 151 9.52 -2.05 -0.17
CA ARG A 151 10.86 -1.45 -0.13
C ARG A 151 11.73 -1.92 -1.29
N MET A 152 11.74 -3.22 -1.59
CA MET A 152 12.54 -3.77 -2.69
C MET A 152 12.00 -3.31 -4.04
N THR A 153 10.67 -3.24 -4.21
CA THR A 153 10.06 -2.69 -5.43
C THR A 153 10.47 -1.24 -5.63
N LEU A 154 10.36 -0.41 -4.59
CA LEU A 154 10.77 0.99 -4.67
C LEU A 154 12.28 1.13 -4.96
N PHE A 155 13.12 0.29 -4.35
CA PHE A 155 14.55 0.30 -4.59
C PHE A 155 14.90 -0.07 -6.04
N ARG A 156 14.32 -1.16 -6.56
CA ARG A 156 14.70 -1.73 -7.84
C ARG A 156 14.04 -1.05 -9.05
N PHE A 157 12.77 -0.70 -8.92
CA PHE A 157 11.96 -0.17 -10.02
C PHE A 157 11.59 1.31 -9.83
N GLY A 158 11.86 1.90 -8.67
CA GLY A 158 11.40 3.24 -8.34
C GLY A 158 9.88 3.32 -8.19
N ASN A 159 9.34 4.53 -8.22
CA ASN A 159 7.90 4.73 -8.20
C ASN A 159 7.35 4.63 -9.63
N THR A 160 6.79 3.47 -9.99
CA THR A 160 6.11 3.26 -11.28
C THR A 160 4.64 3.69 -11.27
N SER A 161 4.26 4.58 -10.35
CA SER A 161 2.88 5.02 -10.15
C SER A 161 1.96 3.82 -9.85
N SER A 162 0.79 3.75 -10.48
CA SER A 162 -0.23 2.73 -10.22
C SER A 162 0.24 1.29 -10.41
N SER A 163 1.26 1.03 -11.24
CA SER A 163 1.74 -0.35 -11.46
C SER A 163 2.55 -0.90 -10.29
N SER A 164 3.10 -0.06 -9.40
CA SER A 164 4.02 -0.51 -8.34
C SER A 164 3.42 -1.62 -7.46
N LEU A 165 2.13 -1.52 -7.11
CA LEU A 165 1.42 -2.53 -6.32
C LEU A 165 1.45 -3.94 -6.95
N TRP A 166 1.52 -4.03 -8.27
CA TRP A 166 1.60 -5.31 -8.98
C TRP A 166 3.01 -5.86 -9.00
N TYR A 167 4.03 -5.00 -9.03
CA TYR A 167 5.42 -5.41 -8.88
C TYR A 167 5.68 -5.90 -7.45
N GLU A 168 5.06 -5.27 -6.44
CA GLU A 168 5.11 -5.71 -5.03
C GLU A 168 4.44 -7.07 -4.82
N LEU A 169 3.28 -7.28 -5.45
CA LEU A 169 2.61 -8.59 -5.43
C LEU A 169 3.46 -9.65 -6.12
N ALA A 170 4.01 -9.33 -7.30
CA ALA A 170 4.90 -10.20 -8.05
C ALA A 170 6.18 -10.55 -7.26
N TYR A 171 6.72 -9.62 -6.47
CA TYR A 171 7.85 -9.88 -5.58
C TYR A 171 7.50 -10.99 -4.57
N SER A 172 6.33 -10.87 -3.93
CA SER A 172 5.84 -11.87 -2.97
C SER A 172 5.59 -13.23 -3.64
N GLU A 173 5.09 -13.24 -4.87
CA GLU A 173 4.95 -14.45 -5.68
C GLU A 173 6.31 -15.09 -6.00
N ALA A 174 7.28 -14.29 -6.47
CA ALA A 174 8.62 -14.74 -6.84
C ALA A 174 9.43 -15.25 -5.63
N LYS A 175 9.18 -14.71 -4.43
CA LYS A 175 9.70 -15.26 -3.17
C LYS A 175 9.04 -16.57 -2.73
N GLY A 176 8.05 -17.07 -3.46
CA GLY A 176 7.31 -18.28 -3.08
C GLY A 176 6.47 -18.10 -1.81
N ARG A 177 6.14 -16.87 -1.43
CA ARG A 177 5.45 -16.56 -0.16
C ARG A 177 3.94 -16.81 -0.23
N ILE A 178 3.35 -16.71 -1.42
CA ILE A 178 1.89 -16.78 -1.60
C ILE A 178 1.39 -18.22 -1.60
N ARG A 179 0.76 -18.63 -0.49
CA ARG A 179 0.09 -19.93 -0.37
C ARG A 179 -1.42 -19.82 -0.61
N LYS A 180 -2.06 -20.93 -1.00
CA LYS A 180 -3.52 -21.01 -1.12
C LYS A 180 -4.19 -20.55 0.18
N GLY A 181 -5.20 -19.70 0.06
CA GLY A 181 -5.96 -19.16 1.18
C GLY A 181 -5.38 -17.90 1.80
N ASN A 182 -4.11 -17.55 1.51
CA ASN A 182 -3.51 -16.31 1.98
C ASN A 182 -4.28 -15.10 1.45
N ARG A 183 -4.32 -14.06 2.27
CA ARG A 183 -4.93 -12.78 2.03
C ARG A 183 -3.85 -11.74 1.85
N THR A 184 -3.94 -10.98 0.77
CA THR A 184 -3.02 -9.89 0.45
C THR A 184 -3.81 -8.60 0.39
N ILE A 185 -3.31 -7.57 1.06
CA ILE A 185 -3.86 -6.22 0.94
C ILE A 185 -2.95 -5.38 0.05
N GLN A 186 -3.57 -4.67 -0.89
CA GLN A 186 -2.94 -3.57 -1.62
C GLN A 186 -3.45 -2.25 -1.07
N ILE A 187 -2.56 -1.31 -0.76
CA ILE A 187 -2.89 0.05 -0.31
C ILE A 187 -2.22 1.05 -1.22
N ALA A 188 -2.99 1.94 -1.85
CA ALA A 188 -2.47 2.99 -2.69
C ALA A 188 -3.03 4.37 -2.40
N PHE A 189 -2.17 5.37 -2.59
CA PHE A 189 -2.51 6.78 -2.50
C PHE A 189 -2.55 7.44 -3.86
N GLY A 190 -3.39 8.47 -4.01
CA GLY A 190 -3.48 9.26 -5.24
C GLY A 190 -3.91 10.70 -4.97
N SER A 191 -3.86 11.55 -5.99
CA SER A 191 -4.20 12.98 -5.91
C SER A 191 -5.67 13.26 -5.56
N GLY A 192 -5.92 14.48 -5.06
CA GLY A 192 -7.23 14.92 -4.55
C GLY A 192 -7.54 14.34 -3.16
N PHE A 193 -6.53 14.22 -2.30
CA PHE A 193 -6.03 12.95 -1.77
C PHE A 193 -7.01 11.77 -1.61
N LYS A 194 -6.64 10.63 -2.22
CA LYS A 194 -7.37 9.36 -2.20
C LYS A 194 -6.52 8.29 -1.53
N CYS A 195 -7.16 7.44 -0.73
CA CYS A 195 -6.59 6.18 -0.25
C CYS A 195 -7.49 5.04 -0.73
N ASN A 196 -6.91 4.08 -1.46
CA ASN A 196 -7.62 2.90 -1.96
C ASN A 196 -6.99 1.67 -1.34
N SER A 197 -7.84 0.74 -0.90
CA SER A 197 -7.42 -0.60 -0.50
C SER A 197 -8.16 -1.67 -1.30
N ALA A 198 -7.44 -2.72 -1.65
CA ALA A 198 -7.98 -3.91 -2.30
C ALA A 198 -7.50 -5.17 -1.56
N VAL A 199 -8.44 -6.05 -1.22
CA VAL A 199 -8.19 -7.29 -0.51
C VAL A 199 -8.34 -8.46 -1.46
N TRP A 200 -7.27 -9.23 -1.59
CA TRP A 200 -7.18 -10.39 -2.45
C TRP A 200 -7.05 -11.65 -1.62
N ARG A 201 -7.69 -12.74 -2.05
CA ARG A 201 -7.45 -14.08 -1.49
C ARG A 201 -6.86 -14.98 -2.56
N ALA A 202 -5.73 -15.60 -2.28
CA ALA A 202 -5.10 -16.58 -3.15
C ALA A 202 -5.98 -17.84 -3.26
N LEU A 203 -6.40 -18.18 -4.48
CA LEU A 203 -7.23 -19.37 -4.74
C LEU A 203 -6.38 -20.65 -4.89
N ARG A 204 -5.07 -20.48 -5.10
CA ARG A 204 -4.07 -21.54 -5.17
C ARG A 204 -2.72 -21.01 -4.68
N THR A 205 -1.81 -21.92 -4.34
CA THR A 205 -0.39 -21.58 -4.12
C THR A 205 0.21 -21.14 -5.43
N ILE A 206 0.95 -20.04 -5.44
CA ILE A 206 1.57 -19.50 -6.65
C ILE A 206 2.96 -20.10 -6.80
N ASN A 207 3.25 -20.67 -7.98
CA ASN A 207 4.58 -21.17 -8.31
C ASN A 207 5.53 -19.98 -8.56
N PRO A 208 6.64 -19.86 -7.81
CA PRO A 208 7.64 -18.80 -8.02
C PRO A 208 8.32 -18.87 -9.40
N ASP A 209 8.37 -20.05 -10.03
CA ASP A 209 9.06 -20.27 -11.32
C ASP A 209 8.26 -19.79 -12.54
N LYS A 210 7.11 -19.14 -12.33
CA LYS A 210 6.31 -18.55 -13.41
C LYS A 210 6.79 -17.15 -13.73
N GLU A 211 6.84 -16.85 -15.03
CA GLU A 211 7.23 -15.55 -15.57
C GLU A 211 6.63 -14.37 -14.79
N ASN A 212 7.53 -13.57 -14.23
CA ASN A 212 7.24 -12.34 -13.51
C ASN A 212 8.44 -11.39 -13.59
N PRO A 213 8.28 -10.09 -13.31
CA PRO A 213 9.34 -9.08 -13.46
C PRO A 213 10.59 -9.28 -12.59
N TRP A 214 10.56 -10.22 -11.63
CA TRP A 214 11.64 -10.44 -10.67
C TRP A 214 12.43 -11.73 -10.90
N MET A 215 11.98 -12.65 -11.78
CA MET A 215 12.52 -14.01 -11.84
C MET A 215 14.05 -14.08 -11.95
N ASP A 216 14.63 -13.22 -12.79
CA ASP A 216 16.07 -13.28 -13.10
C ASP A 216 16.96 -12.80 -11.94
N GLU A 217 16.40 -12.09 -10.96
CA GLU A 217 17.17 -11.41 -9.93
C GLU A 217 16.59 -11.51 -8.52
N ILE A 218 15.44 -12.17 -8.33
CA ILE A 218 14.76 -12.27 -7.02
C ILE A 218 15.65 -12.87 -5.92
N HIS A 219 16.59 -13.74 -6.31
CA HIS A 219 17.56 -14.36 -5.41
C HIS A 219 18.58 -13.37 -4.82
N LYS A 220 18.74 -12.19 -5.43
CA LYS A 220 19.64 -11.11 -4.97
C LYS A 220 18.99 -10.20 -3.92
N PHE A 221 17.70 -10.37 -3.65
CA PHE A 221 16.95 -9.57 -2.68
C PHE A 221 16.65 -10.39 -1.41
N PRO A 222 16.35 -9.76 -0.27
CA PRO A 222 16.43 -8.32 -0.03
C PRO A 222 17.88 -7.82 -0.02
N VAL A 223 18.06 -6.55 -0.39
CA VAL A 223 19.33 -5.85 -0.21
C VAL A 223 19.21 -4.89 0.97
N GLU A 224 20.32 -4.62 1.64
CA GLU A 224 20.37 -3.58 2.66
C GLU A 224 20.31 -2.21 1.97
N VAL A 225 19.28 -1.42 2.29
CA VAL A 225 19.12 -0.06 1.77
C VAL A 225 19.54 0.93 2.86
N PRO A 226 20.68 1.63 2.71
CA PRO A 226 21.18 2.57 3.71
C PRO A 226 20.11 3.59 4.10
N ARG A 227 19.98 3.89 5.40
CA ARG A 227 19.03 4.92 5.87
C ARG A 227 19.48 6.33 5.48
N VAL A 228 20.79 6.55 5.47
CA VAL A 228 21.44 7.79 5.09
C VAL A 228 22.67 7.41 4.29
N THR A 229 22.89 8.07 3.15
CA THR A 229 24.12 7.97 2.39
C THR A 229 24.73 9.37 2.36
N SER A 230 25.95 9.53 2.85
CA SER A 230 26.69 10.77 2.67
C SER A 230 26.93 10.98 1.18
N ILE A 231 26.50 12.13 0.66
CA ILE A 231 26.84 12.52 -0.70
C ILE A 231 28.34 12.78 -0.69
N ALA A 232 29.12 11.97 -1.40
CA ALA A 232 30.52 12.26 -1.63
C ALA A 232 30.57 13.57 -2.44
N THR A 233 31.02 14.64 -1.79
CA THR A 233 31.38 15.91 -2.41
C THR A 233 32.68 15.78 -3.17
#